data_AF-A0A9P8CVU3-F1
#
_entry.id   AF-A0A9P8CVU3-F1
#
_cell.length_a   1.000
_cell.length_b   1.000
_cell.length_c   1.000
_cell.angle_alpha   90.00
_cell.angle_beta   90.00
_cell.angle_gamma   90.00
#
_symmetry.space_group_name_H-M   'P 1'
#
loop_
_entity.id
_entity.type
_entity.pdbx_description
1 polymer ?
#
loop_
_entity_poly.entity_id
_entity_poly.type
_entity_poly.pdbx_seq_one_letter_code
_entity_poly.pdbx_strand_id
1 'polypeptide(L)'
;ISDMADLVQQKEGKADIVDMGDALALKEQAPSIDSLDDLVDDSPIPEVRASVPPTDDPTLPTRTFRAWSLGIFFTIVLAFVNQFFWFRDNPLTIRVLVAQLLAYPLGRILARVLPTRTFSIFGYKFSLNPGPFNIKEHVLITIMANTGATTFAAIDIIVVQKIFYNDSWGFGGGLLLVISTQFVGYGFAGALRRFLVRPATMVWPVNLVNATLGVVGPLKFLSPSSMYYPIVWFFFIGFVIPIPFYLLSLKFPNSWVKDVNMAAFMLGGGPYPPAGASIMPTWAFLGFVFNFVIKRRHFGWWSKYNYVMSAALDAGVAISALVIFFALQNNNIHMPQWWGNNSSSIDQCPRVTQNWAGHDTYAEKAAAAQ
;
A
#
# COMPACT_ATOMS: atom_id res chain seq x y z
N ILE A 1 -5.94 39.06 37.78
CA ILE A 1 -6.49 38.01 38.69
C ILE A 1 -7.98 37.74 38.38
N SER A 2 -8.72 38.64 37.71
CA SER A 2 -10.06 38.35 37.19
C SER A 2 -10.09 37.52 35.90
N ASP A 3 -9.10 37.62 35.00
CA ASP A 3 -9.13 36.89 33.71
C ASP A 3 -8.70 35.40 33.76
N MET A 4 -8.08 34.95 34.86
CA MET A 4 -7.70 33.53 35.00
C MET A 4 -8.81 32.66 35.60
N ALA A 5 -9.85 33.25 36.19
CA ALA A 5 -10.98 32.51 36.73
C ALA A 5 -11.97 32.10 35.62
N ASP A 6 -12.16 32.95 34.61
CA ASP A 6 -13.10 32.70 33.51
C ASP A 6 -12.58 31.64 32.52
N LEU A 7 -11.26 31.51 32.37
CA LEU A 7 -10.64 30.44 31.56
C LEU A 7 -10.68 29.05 32.21
N VAL A 8 -10.84 28.99 33.53
CA VAL A 8 -10.96 27.72 34.27
C VAL A 8 -12.40 27.21 34.26
N GLN A 9 -13.41 28.11 34.28
CA GLN A 9 -14.82 27.70 34.24
C GLN A 9 -15.31 27.17 32.89
N GLN A 10 -14.63 27.49 31.77
CA GLN A 10 -15.02 26.93 30.45
C GLN A 10 -14.52 25.50 30.20
N LYS A 11 -13.66 24.93 31.07
CA LYS A 11 -13.07 23.60 30.89
C LYS A 11 -13.85 22.43 31.51
N GLU A 12 -14.93 22.65 32.24
CA GLU A 12 -15.64 21.55 32.94
C GLU A 12 -16.85 20.96 32.17
N GLY A 13 -17.05 21.30 30.89
CA GLY A 13 -18.29 20.98 30.17
C GLY A 13 -18.23 20.02 28.97
N LYS A 14 -17.06 19.51 28.55
CA LYS A 14 -16.96 18.63 27.37
C LYS A 14 -16.00 17.48 27.64
N ALA A 15 -16.56 16.28 27.68
CA ALA A 15 -15.82 15.03 27.78
C ALA A 15 -14.65 14.99 26.79
N ASP A 16 -13.48 14.64 27.31
CA ASP A 16 -12.18 14.57 26.64
C ASP A 16 -12.27 14.10 25.19
N ILE A 17 -12.22 15.08 24.29
CA ILE A 17 -11.81 14.90 22.91
C ILE A 17 -10.32 15.26 22.93
N VAL A 18 -9.44 14.27 23.10
CA VAL A 18 -8.08 14.45 22.59
C VAL A 18 -8.22 14.43 21.08
N ASP A 19 -8.40 15.61 20.50
CA ASP A 19 -8.47 15.78 19.06
C ASP A 19 -7.10 15.40 18.49
N MET A 20 -7.11 14.54 17.48
CA MET A 20 -5.92 14.14 16.74
C MET A 20 -5.28 15.36 16.05
N GLY A 21 -6.04 16.46 15.91
CA GLY A 21 -5.57 17.78 15.55
C GLY A 21 -4.72 18.46 16.62
N ASP A 22 -5.03 18.32 17.91
CA ASP A 22 -4.31 18.99 19.00
C ASP A 22 -2.92 18.38 19.24
N ALA A 23 -2.79 17.06 19.04
CA ALA A 23 -1.48 16.38 19.04
C ALA A 23 -0.57 16.81 17.88
N LEU A 24 -1.15 17.34 16.79
CA LEU A 24 -0.43 17.89 15.64
C LEU A 24 -0.21 19.40 15.75
N ALA A 25 -1.09 20.13 16.43
CA ALA A 25 -0.95 21.57 16.70
C ALA A 25 0.18 21.87 17.70
N LEU A 26 0.49 20.93 18.60
CA LEU A 26 1.68 20.99 19.45
C LEU A 26 3.01 20.79 18.69
N LYS A 27 2.98 20.65 17.35
CA LYS A 27 4.09 20.12 16.54
C LYS A 27 4.64 21.08 15.47
N GLU A 28 4.30 22.37 15.53
CA GLU A 28 4.87 23.40 14.66
C GLU A 28 6.20 23.99 15.20
N GLN A 29 6.77 23.40 16.25
CA GLN A 29 8.13 23.71 16.69
C GLN A 29 9.11 22.71 16.07
N ALA A 30 10.01 23.21 15.22
CA ALA A 30 11.13 22.43 14.72
C ALA A 30 11.91 21.82 15.90
N PRO A 31 12.17 20.51 15.93
CA PRO A 31 12.88 19.89 17.04
C PRO A 31 14.34 20.36 17.05
N SER A 32 14.86 20.70 18.23
CA SER A 32 16.30 20.88 18.45
C SER A 32 16.99 19.53 18.27
N ILE A 33 17.99 19.48 17.39
CA ILE A 33 18.82 18.28 17.20
C ILE A 33 19.86 18.27 18.32
N ASP A 34 19.57 17.61 19.43
CA ASP A 34 20.41 17.61 20.63
C ASP A 34 21.36 16.39 20.71
N SER A 35 21.21 15.36 19.86
CA SER A 35 22.12 14.20 19.87
C SER A 35 22.33 13.49 18.50
N LEU A 36 23.44 12.75 18.37
CA LEU A 36 23.77 11.94 17.19
C LEU A 36 22.85 10.72 17.00
N ASP A 37 22.16 10.28 18.06
CA ASP A 37 21.19 9.18 18.00
C ASP A 37 19.85 9.65 17.39
N ASP A 38 19.47 10.93 17.59
CA ASP A 38 18.27 11.50 16.94
C ASP A 38 18.42 11.59 15.42
N LEU A 39 19.65 11.72 14.91
CA LEU A 39 19.96 11.67 13.46
C LEU A 39 19.83 10.26 12.87
N VAL A 40 19.78 9.21 13.70
CA VAL A 40 19.61 7.81 13.26
C VAL A 40 18.13 7.44 13.17
N ASP A 41 17.30 8.01 14.05
CA ASP A 41 15.85 7.74 14.09
C ASP A 41 15.03 8.69 13.22
N ASP A 42 15.54 9.89 12.91
CA ASP A 42 14.90 10.81 11.98
C ASP A 42 15.23 10.49 10.52
N SER A 43 14.21 10.44 9.67
CA SER A 43 14.42 10.10 8.25
C SER A 43 15.02 11.29 7.49
N PRO A 44 16.10 11.07 6.71
CA PRO A 44 16.68 12.13 5.89
C PRO A 44 15.69 12.63 4.82
N ILE A 45 14.68 11.83 4.48
CA ILE A 45 13.70 12.10 3.43
C ILE A 45 12.56 12.98 4.00
N PRO A 46 12.37 14.22 3.49
CA PRO A 46 11.36 15.16 4.00
C PRO A 46 9.93 14.61 3.99
N GLU A 47 9.58 13.83 2.97
CA GLU A 47 8.25 13.26 2.77
C GLU A 47 7.90 12.24 3.87
N VAL A 48 8.89 11.51 4.37
CA VAL A 48 8.74 10.56 5.47
C VAL A 48 8.54 11.32 6.78
N ARG A 49 9.36 12.36 7.03
CA ARG A 49 9.24 13.24 8.19
C ARG A 49 7.89 13.92 8.31
N ALA A 50 7.35 14.39 7.17
CA ALA A 50 6.04 15.01 7.13
C ALA A 50 4.90 14.01 7.39
N SER A 51 5.13 12.73 7.12
CA SER A 51 4.11 11.68 7.17
C SER A 51 4.05 10.94 8.51
N VAL A 52 5.21 10.68 9.13
CA VAL A 52 5.33 9.84 10.32
C VAL A 52 6.24 10.54 11.33
N PRO A 53 5.80 10.65 12.60
CA PRO A 53 6.62 11.26 13.63
C PRO A 53 7.82 10.38 14.02
N PRO A 54 8.99 10.96 14.30
CA PRO A 54 10.18 10.20 14.73
C PRO A 54 10.05 9.65 16.15
N THR A 55 9.23 10.28 16.99
CA THR A 55 9.02 9.91 18.39
C THR A 55 7.83 8.96 18.57
N ASP A 56 8.02 7.89 19.36
CA ASP A 56 6.95 6.99 19.80
C ASP A 56 6.50 7.29 21.24
N ASP A 57 5.20 7.19 21.51
CA ASP A 57 4.64 7.23 22.88
C ASP A 57 4.41 5.80 23.40
N PRO A 58 5.28 5.26 24.28
CA PRO A 58 5.18 3.89 24.76
C PRO A 58 3.98 3.63 25.68
N THR A 59 3.27 4.66 26.13
CA THR A 59 2.16 4.53 27.09
C THR A 59 0.83 4.13 26.43
N LEU A 60 0.70 4.34 25.12
CA LEU A 60 -0.52 4.05 24.38
C LEU A 60 -0.82 2.53 24.31
N PRO A 61 -2.05 2.09 24.66
CA PRO A 61 -2.40 0.68 24.68
C PRO A 61 -2.49 0.11 23.26
N THR A 62 -1.74 -0.97 23.00
CA THR A 62 -1.66 -1.61 21.66
C THR A 62 -2.35 -2.96 21.60
N ARG A 63 -2.34 -3.73 22.70
CA ARG A 63 -2.88 -5.10 22.78
C ARG A 63 -4.31 -5.11 23.31
N THR A 64 -5.22 -4.43 22.64
CA THR A 64 -6.62 -4.34 23.07
C THR A 64 -7.49 -5.39 22.38
N PHE A 65 -8.62 -5.74 23.00
CA PHE A 65 -9.58 -6.67 22.42
C PHE A 65 -10.08 -6.18 21.05
N ARG A 66 -10.38 -4.87 20.92
CA ARG A 66 -10.84 -4.26 19.66
C ARG A 66 -9.80 -4.36 18.53
N ALA A 67 -8.52 -4.20 18.82
CA ALA A 67 -7.47 -4.30 17.81
C ALA A 67 -7.34 -5.74 17.28
N TRP A 68 -7.34 -6.73 18.19
CA TRP A 68 -7.31 -8.14 17.81
C TRP A 68 -8.57 -8.59 17.07
N SER A 69 -9.75 -8.23 17.57
CA SER A 69 -11.00 -8.68 16.96
C SER A 69 -11.21 -8.09 15.56
N LEU A 70 -11.01 -6.79 15.38
CA LEU A 70 -11.10 -6.15 14.07
C LEU A 70 -9.98 -6.62 13.13
N GLY A 71 -8.75 -6.76 13.63
CA GLY A 71 -7.61 -7.25 12.84
C GLY A 71 -7.85 -8.67 12.30
N ILE A 72 -8.27 -9.61 13.16
CA ILE A 72 -8.59 -10.98 12.75
C ILE A 72 -9.77 -10.99 11.77
N PHE A 73 -10.83 -10.25 12.07
CA PHE A 73 -12.01 -10.16 11.21
C PHE A 73 -11.64 -9.71 9.80
N PHE A 74 -10.94 -8.59 9.66
CA PHE A 74 -10.53 -8.09 8.34
C PHE A 74 -9.57 -9.04 7.64
N THR A 75 -8.65 -9.68 8.37
CA THR A 75 -7.73 -10.68 7.80
C THR A 75 -8.50 -11.85 7.20
N ILE A 76 -9.47 -12.42 7.91
CA ILE A 76 -10.28 -13.54 7.42
C ILE A 76 -11.10 -13.14 6.20
N VAL A 77 -11.78 -11.99 6.26
CA VAL A 77 -12.62 -11.51 5.16
C VAL A 77 -11.78 -11.24 3.91
N LEU A 78 -10.67 -10.52 4.04
CA LEU A 78 -9.78 -10.22 2.91
C LEU A 78 -9.19 -11.50 2.33
N ALA A 79 -8.66 -12.40 3.16
CA ALA A 79 -8.05 -13.64 2.70
C ALA A 79 -9.07 -14.51 1.96
N PHE A 80 -10.29 -14.65 2.49
CA PHE A 80 -11.35 -15.41 1.84
C PHE A 80 -11.75 -14.80 0.49
N VAL A 81 -12.04 -13.50 0.47
CA VAL A 81 -12.53 -12.83 -0.74
C VAL A 81 -11.46 -12.85 -1.84
N ASN A 82 -10.22 -12.46 -1.51
CA ASN A 82 -9.13 -12.43 -2.47
C ASN A 82 -8.81 -13.83 -3.01
N GLN A 83 -8.76 -14.84 -2.14
CA GLN A 83 -8.52 -16.21 -2.57
C GLN A 83 -9.65 -16.77 -3.43
N PHE A 84 -10.91 -16.44 -3.11
CA PHE A 84 -12.07 -16.89 -3.87
C PHE A 84 -12.10 -16.31 -5.27
N PHE A 85 -11.75 -15.03 -5.43
CA PHE A 85 -11.72 -14.38 -6.73
C PHE A 85 -10.50 -14.74 -7.57
N TRP A 86 -9.42 -15.26 -6.96
CA TRP A 86 -8.16 -15.58 -7.63
C TRP A 86 -8.30 -16.49 -8.85
N PHE A 87 -9.15 -17.52 -8.77
CA PHE A 87 -9.34 -18.48 -9.87
C PHE A 87 -10.28 -17.99 -10.97
N ARG A 88 -10.75 -16.75 -10.91
CA ARG A 88 -11.56 -16.16 -11.98
C ARG A 88 -10.67 -15.57 -13.05
N ASP A 89 -11.14 -15.59 -14.30
CA ASP A 89 -10.43 -14.99 -15.43
C ASP A 89 -10.14 -13.49 -15.24
N ASN A 90 -10.99 -12.79 -14.48
CA ASN A 90 -10.78 -11.41 -14.04
C ASN A 90 -10.94 -11.33 -12.51
N PRO A 91 -9.87 -11.58 -11.74
CA PRO A 91 -9.94 -11.61 -10.29
C PRO A 91 -10.15 -10.21 -9.72
N LEU A 92 -11.17 -10.06 -8.87
CA LEU A 92 -11.35 -8.84 -8.07
C LEU A 92 -10.47 -8.94 -6.83
N THR A 93 -9.56 -7.98 -6.66
CA THR A 93 -8.68 -7.92 -5.48
C THR A 93 -9.08 -6.75 -4.59
N ILE A 94 -9.39 -7.04 -3.32
CA ILE A 94 -9.64 -6.03 -2.30
C ILE A 94 -8.33 -5.71 -1.60
N ARG A 95 -7.92 -4.44 -1.71
CA ARG A 95 -6.69 -3.92 -1.10
C ARG A 95 -6.89 -3.57 0.38
N VAL A 96 -5.78 -3.59 1.13
CA VAL A 96 -5.73 -3.27 2.57
C VAL A 96 -6.35 -1.91 2.91
N LEU A 97 -6.29 -0.94 1.99
CA LEU A 97 -6.86 0.40 2.16
C LEU A 97 -8.34 0.36 2.58
N VAL A 98 -9.12 -0.58 2.06
CA VAL A 98 -10.54 -0.72 2.43
C VAL A 98 -10.69 -1.09 3.90
N ALA A 99 -9.89 -2.06 4.38
CA ALA A 99 -9.88 -2.43 5.79
C ALA A 99 -9.35 -1.29 6.66
N GLN A 100 -8.34 -0.56 6.22
CA GLN A 100 -7.80 0.60 6.95
C GLN A 100 -8.84 1.73 7.10
N LEU A 101 -9.58 2.05 6.03
CA LEU A 101 -10.63 3.06 6.07
C LEU A 101 -11.80 2.65 6.95
N LEU A 102 -12.21 1.37 6.94
CA LEU A 102 -13.29 0.85 7.77
C LEU A 102 -12.88 0.61 9.24
N ALA A 103 -11.61 0.30 9.49
CA ALA A 103 -11.09 0.05 10.83
C ALA A 103 -11.21 1.29 11.73
N TYR A 104 -11.11 2.50 11.17
CA TYR A 104 -11.24 3.74 11.94
C TYR A 104 -12.64 3.97 12.53
N PRO A 105 -13.73 4.05 11.73
CA PRO A 105 -15.08 4.21 12.28
C PRO A 105 -15.50 3.02 13.14
N LEU A 106 -15.16 1.78 12.75
CA LEU A 106 -15.48 0.59 13.57
C LEU A 106 -14.72 0.60 14.89
N GLY A 107 -13.43 0.95 14.90
CA GLY A 107 -12.64 1.07 16.12
C GLY A 107 -13.19 2.12 17.08
N ARG A 108 -13.66 3.27 16.56
CA ARG A 108 -14.33 4.32 17.33
C ARG A 108 -15.69 3.88 17.89
N ILE A 109 -16.47 3.10 17.12
CA ILE A 109 -17.74 2.53 17.59
C ILE A 109 -17.46 1.52 18.71
N LEU A 110 -16.51 0.60 18.52
CA LEU A 110 -16.14 -0.37 19.53
C LEU A 110 -15.60 0.31 20.81
N ALA A 111 -14.84 1.40 20.69
CA ALA A 111 -14.40 2.17 21.84
C ALA A 111 -15.54 2.85 22.62
N ARG A 112 -16.70 3.10 22.00
CA ARG A 112 -17.90 3.63 22.69
C ARG A 112 -18.79 2.53 23.26
N VAL A 113 -18.86 1.37 22.58
CA VAL A 113 -19.77 0.28 22.93
C VAL A 113 -19.17 -0.68 23.94
N LEU A 114 -17.86 -0.91 23.91
CA LEU A 114 -17.20 -1.90 24.78
C LEU A 114 -17.16 -1.42 26.25
N PRO A 115 -17.42 -2.34 27.20
CA PRO A 115 -17.40 -2.01 28.62
C PRO A 115 -15.98 -1.74 29.10
N THR A 116 -15.83 -0.70 29.93
CA THR A 116 -14.57 -0.32 30.61
C THR A 116 -14.29 -1.14 31.88
N ARG A 117 -15.15 -2.11 32.19
CA ARG A 117 -15.01 -2.97 33.38
C ARG A 117 -13.73 -3.80 33.29
N THR A 118 -13.01 -3.88 34.39
CA THR A 118 -11.84 -4.73 34.56
C THR A 118 -12.29 -6.14 34.93
N PHE A 119 -11.92 -7.10 34.09
CA PHE A 119 -12.15 -8.52 34.33
C PHE A 119 -10.87 -9.14 34.90
N SER A 120 -11.02 -10.01 35.90
CA SER A 120 -9.92 -10.76 36.49
C SER A 120 -10.13 -12.24 36.21
N ILE A 121 -9.30 -12.83 35.35
CA ILE A 121 -9.32 -14.26 35.01
C ILE A 121 -7.94 -14.84 35.35
N PHE A 122 -7.90 -15.89 36.17
CA PHE A 122 -6.66 -16.57 36.60
C PHE A 122 -5.55 -15.62 37.09
N GLY A 123 -5.91 -14.58 37.85
CA GLY A 123 -4.96 -13.59 38.39
C GLY A 123 -4.54 -12.47 37.43
N TYR A 124 -4.93 -12.53 36.15
CA TYR A 124 -4.69 -11.48 35.17
C TYR A 124 -5.88 -10.52 35.11
N LYS A 125 -5.61 -9.23 35.38
CA LYS A 125 -6.59 -8.15 35.20
C LYS A 125 -6.49 -7.60 33.78
N PHE A 126 -7.57 -7.67 33.02
CA PHE A 126 -7.65 -7.06 31.69
C PHE A 126 -8.96 -6.27 31.53
N SER A 127 -8.90 -5.17 30.79
CA SER A 127 -10.08 -4.40 30.39
C SER A 127 -10.36 -4.62 28.90
N LEU A 128 -11.63 -4.77 28.55
CA LEU A 128 -12.05 -4.84 27.14
C LEU A 128 -11.95 -3.48 26.44
N ASN A 129 -11.99 -2.39 27.22
CA ASN A 129 -11.89 -1.02 26.74
C ASN A 129 -10.94 -0.20 27.64
N PRO A 130 -9.62 -0.29 27.42
CA PRO A 130 -8.63 0.37 28.26
C PRO A 130 -8.51 1.88 28.02
N GLY A 131 -9.12 2.42 26.98
CA GLY A 131 -9.03 3.84 26.64
C GLY A 131 -9.61 4.17 25.27
N PRO A 132 -9.53 5.42 24.81
CA PRO A 132 -9.99 5.82 23.48
C PRO A 132 -9.23 5.09 22.37
N PHE A 133 -9.86 4.99 21.19
CA PHE A 133 -9.24 4.37 20.01
C PHE A 133 -8.04 5.21 19.54
N ASN A 134 -6.86 4.60 19.47
CA ASN A 134 -5.61 5.29 19.19
C ASN A 134 -4.96 4.86 17.85
N ILE A 135 -3.90 5.57 17.47
CA ILE A 135 -3.14 5.35 16.22
C ILE A 135 -2.55 3.93 16.20
N LYS A 136 -1.96 3.46 17.30
CA LYS A 136 -1.28 2.16 17.36
C LYS A 136 -2.24 1.01 17.11
N GLU A 137 -3.47 1.09 17.65
CA GLU A 137 -4.51 0.11 17.40
C GLU A 137 -4.97 0.12 15.94
N HIS A 138 -5.15 1.30 15.35
CA HIS A 138 -5.51 1.45 13.94
C HIS A 138 -4.44 0.89 12.99
N VAL A 139 -3.18 1.22 13.25
CA VAL A 139 -2.02 0.72 12.51
C VAL A 139 -1.89 -0.81 12.68
N LEU A 140 -2.07 -1.33 13.90
CA LEU A 140 -2.00 -2.77 14.16
C LEU A 140 -3.08 -3.55 13.40
N ILE A 141 -4.34 -3.07 13.41
CA ILE A 141 -5.43 -3.66 12.61
C ILE A 141 -5.06 -3.67 11.13
N THR A 142 -4.48 -2.57 10.63
CA THR A 142 -4.06 -2.43 9.23
C THR A 142 -2.96 -3.41 8.87
N ILE A 143 -1.94 -3.57 9.73
CA ILE A 143 -0.86 -4.54 9.53
C ILE A 143 -1.41 -5.96 9.48
N MET A 144 -2.31 -6.32 10.40
CA MET A 144 -2.96 -7.64 10.40
C MET A 144 -3.76 -7.86 9.11
N ALA A 145 -4.64 -6.92 8.74
CA ALA A 145 -5.44 -6.98 7.53
C ALA A 145 -4.58 -7.10 6.26
N ASN A 146 -3.43 -6.42 6.21
CA ASN A 146 -2.52 -6.49 5.06
C ASN A 146 -2.02 -7.91 4.78
N THR A 147 -1.87 -8.74 5.83
CA THR A 147 -1.44 -10.15 5.66
C THR A 147 -2.47 -11.00 4.90
N GLY A 148 -3.75 -10.60 4.89
CA GLY A 148 -4.82 -11.24 4.13
C GLY A 148 -5.14 -10.56 2.79
N ALA A 149 -4.45 -9.48 2.44
CA ALA A 149 -4.73 -8.69 1.23
C ALA A 149 -4.13 -9.30 -0.06
N THR A 150 -3.40 -10.41 0.05
CA THR A 150 -2.73 -11.09 -1.07
C THR A 150 -3.05 -12.59 -1.10
N THR A 151 -3.06 -13.17 -2.29
CA THR A 151 -3.19 -14.62 -2.51
C THR A 151 -1.85 -15.33 -2.24
N PHE A 152 -1.90 -16.59 -1.81
CA PHE A 152 -0.70 -17.39 -1.53
C PHE A 152 -0.31 -18.28 -2.70
N ALA A 153 0.91 -18.11 -3.23
CA ALA A 153 1.45 -18.88 -4.36
C ALA A 153 1.47 -20.40 -4.12
N ALA A 154 1.57 -20.85 -2.86
CA ALA A 154 1.54 -22.27 -2.52
C ALA A 154 0.21 -22.96 -2.93
N ILE A 155 -0.88 -22.20 -3.04
CA ILE A 155 -2.17 -22.74 -3.47
C ILE A 155 -2.13 -23.12 -4.95
N ASP A 156 -1.42 -22.37 -5.79
CA ASP A 156 -1.28 -22.69 -7.21
C ASP A 156 -0.54 -24.03 -7.39
N ILE A 157 0.46 -24.32 -6.55
CA ILE A 157 1.16 -25.62 -6.55
C ILE A 157 0.18 -26.77 -6.28
N ILE A 158 -0.67 -26.62 -5.26
CA ILE A 158 -1.67 -27.64 -4.88
C ILE A 158 -2.67 -27.85 -6.01
N VAL A 159 -3.13 -26.77 -6.64
CA VAL A 159 -4.10 -26.82 -7.74
C VAL A 159 -3.49 -27.46 -8.98
N VAL A 160 -2.27 -27.10 -9.34
CA VAL A 160 -1.54 -27.68 -10.47
C VAL A 160 -1.32 -29.19 -10.25
N GLN A 161 -0.87 -29.59 -9.05
CA GLN A 161 -0.71 -31.01 -8.71
C GLN A 161 -2.02 -31.78 -8.88
N LYS A 162 -3.13 -31.20 -8.38
CA LYS A 162 -4.44 -31.84 -8.45
C LYS A 162 -5.00 -31.94 -9.87
N ILE A 163 -4.86 -30.90 -10.68
CA ILE A 163 -5.46 -30.82 -12.02
C ILE A 163 -4.60 -31.51 -13.08
N PHE A 164 -3.29 -31.24 -13.09
CA PHE A 164 -2.40 -31.72 -14.15
C PHE A 164 -1.76 -33.07 -13.83
N TYR A 165 -1.47 -33.34 -12.56
CA TYR A 165 -0.79 -34.57 -12.13
C TYR A 165 -1.77 -35.59 -11.50
N ASN A 166 -3.04 -35.21 -11.35
CA ASN A 166 -4.11 -36.06 -10.82
C ASN A 166 -3.80 -36.68 -9.45
N ASP A 167 -2.95 -35.99 -8.67
CA ASP A 167 -2.48 -36.41 -7.36
C ASP A 167 -2.93 -35.38 -6.31
N SER A 168 -3.37 -35.87 -5.15
CA SER A 168 -3.85 -35.02 -4.08
C SER A 168 -3.14 -35.34 -2.77
N TRP A 169 -2.36 -34.39 -2.27
CA TRP A 169 -1.61 -34.51 -1.00
C TRP A 169 -2.50 -34.45 0.26
N GLY A 170 -3.82 -34.60 0.09
CA GLY A 170 -4.80 -34.44 1.14
C GLY A 170 -4.83 -33.03 1.76
N PHE A 171 -5.71 -32.85 2.74
CA PHE A 171 -5.80 -31.59 3.49
C PHE A 171 -4.52 -31.29 4.29
N GLY A 172 -3.98 -32.30 4.97
CA GLY A 172 -2.79 -32.15 5.82
C GLY A 172 -1.54 -31.75 5.05
N GLY A 173 -1.27 -32.40 3.90
CA GLY A 173 -0.12 -32.06 3.07
C GLY A 173 -0.23 -30.66 2.47
N GLY A 174 -1.41 -30.27 2.00
CA GLY A 174 -1.66 -28.90 1.52
C GLY A 174 -1.52 -27.84 2.62
N LEU A 175 -2.05 -28.09 3.82
CA LEU A 175 -1.92 -27.19 4.96
C LEU A 175 -0.46 -27.01 5.38
N LEU A 176 0.30 -28.11 5.48
CA LEU A 176 1.71 -28.07 5.84
C LEU A 176 2.54 -27.33 4.78
N LEU A 177 2.25 -27.55 3.49
CA LEU A 177 2.90 -26.82 2.40
C LEU A 177 2.68 -25.32 2.56
N VAL A 178 1.42 -24.88 2.68
CA VAL A 178 1.08 -23.45 2.81
C VAL A 178 1.73 -22.85 4.06
N ILE A 179 1.65 -23.52 5.21
CA ILE A 179 2.24 -23.03 6.46
C ILE A 179 3.77 -22.92 6.33
N SER A 180 4.43 -23.92 5.75
CA SER A 180 5.88 -23.93 5.59
C SER A 180 6.38 -22.79 4.70
N THR A 181 5.73 -22.54 3.55
CA THR A 181 6.11 -21.46 2.64
C THR A 181 5.94 -20.09 3.29
N GLN A 182 4.90 -19.91 4.11
CA GLN A 182 4.69 -18.66 4.84
C GLN A 182 5.72 -18.45 5.95
N PHE A 183 6.05 -19.50 6.73
CA PHE A 183 7.07 -19.38 7.77
C PHE A 183 8.46 -19.07 7.20
N VAL A 184 8.80 -19.64 6.04
CA VAL A 184 10.04 -19.27 5.34
C VAL A 184 10.04 -17.78 4.98
N GLY A 185 8.96 -17.27 4.38
CA GLY A 185 8.84 -15.86 4.02
C GLY A 185 8.96 -14.91 5.23
N TYR A 186 8.19 -15.16 6.29
CA TYR A 186 8.25 -14.34 7.51
C TYR A 186 9.58 -14.50 8.26
N GLY A 187 10.21 -15.67 8.21
CA GLY A 187 11.53 -15.93 8.77
C GLY A 187 12.61 -15.10 8.09
N PHE A 188 12.63 -15.08 6.76
CA PHE A 188 13.55 -14.23 5.99
C PHE A 188 13.29 -12.73 6.22
N ALA A 189 12.02 -12.31 6.27
CA ALA A 189 11.68 -10.92 6.60
C ALA A 189 12.20 -10.50 8.00
N GLY A 190 12.09 -11.40 8.99
CA GLY A 190 12.64 -11.20 10.33
C GLY A 190 14.17 -11.08 10.34
N ALA A 191 14.87 -11.98 9.65
CA ALA A 191 16.32 -11.98 9.56
C ALA A 191 16.88 -10.74 8.85
N LEU A 192 16.21 -10.28 7.79
CA LEU A 192 16.63 -9.13 6.99
C LEU A 192 16.13 -7.78 7.54
N ARG A 193 15.27 -7.77 8.58
CA ARG A 193 14.74 -6.54 9.20
C ARG A 193 15.83 -5.55 9.61
N ARG A 194 16.99 -6.05 10.05
CA ARG A 194 18.13 -5.18 10.42
C ARG A 194 18.64 -4.36 9.25
N PHE A 195 18.58 -4.89 8.03
CA PHE A 195 19.09 -4.23 6.82
C PHE A 195 17.98 -3.49 6.05
N LEU A 196 16.75 -4.00 6.08
CA LEU A 196 15.64 -3.52 5.26
C LEU A 196 14.64 -2.61 5.98
N VAL A 197 14.73 -2.48 7.31
CA VAL A 197 13.73 -1.72 8.10
C VAL A 197 14.36 -0.79 9.13
N ARG A 198 15.45 -1.20 9.78
CA ARG A 198 16.06 -0.37 10.84
C ARG A 198 16.73 0.93 10.33
N PRO A 199 17.45 0.96 9.19
CA PRO A 199 18.06 2.21 8.73
C PRO A 199 16.99 3.22 8.28
N ALA A 200 17.04 4.46 8.78
CA ALA A 200 16.07 5.51 8.44
C ALA A 200 16.14 6.00 6.98
N THR A 201 17.22 5.66 6.26
CA THR A 201 17.37 5.84 4.82
C THR A 201 16.56 4.85 3.99
N MET A 202 16.09 3.74 4.58
CA MET A 202 15.37 2.70 3.87
C MET A 202 13.88 3.03 3.80
N VAL A 203 13.39 3.40 2.62
CA VAL A 203 12.00 3.80 2.40
C VAL A 203 11.27 2.80 1.52
N TRP A 204 10.01 2.56 1.89
CA TRP A 204 9.07 1.70 1.14
C TRP A 204 7.90 2.57 0.66
N PRO A 205 7.97 3.18 -0.53
CA PRO A 205 6.96 4.16 -0.98
C PRO A 205 5.52 3.64 -0.95
N VAL A 206 5.31 2.38 -1.33
CA VAL A 206 3.99 1.72 -1.30
C VAL A 206 3.44 1.63 0.12
N ASN A 207 4.31 1.41 1.12
CA ASN A 207 3.91 1.34 2.52
C ASN A 207 3.79 2.72 3.16
N LEU A 208 4.51 3.72 2.65
CA LEU A 208 4.45 5.09 3.15
C LEU A 208 3.02 5.63 3.08
N VAL A 209 2.30 5.40 1.99
CA VAL A 209 0.90 5.81 1.85
C VAL A 209 0.01 5.23 2.96
N ASN A 210 0.15 3.93 3.23
CA ASN A 210 -0.60 3.26 4.30
C ASN A 210 -0.20 3.80 5.68
N ALA A 211 1.09 4.10 5.89
CA ALA A 211 1.58 4.67 7.15
C ALA A 211 1.04 6.09 7.38
N THR A 212 1.12 6.97 6.39
CA THR A 212 0.59 8.35 6.44
C THR A 212 -0.90 8.34 6.75
N LEU A 213 -1.68 7.49 6.08
CA LEU A 213 -3.11 7.32 6.35
C LEU A 213 -3.41 6.83 7.77
N GLY A 214 -2.57 5.96 8.32
CA GLY A 214 -2.71 5.44 9.67
C GLY A 214 -2.42 6.47 10.75
N VAL A 215 -1.45 7.36 10.51
CA VAL A 215 -1.03 8.40 11.46
C VAL A 215 -1.93 9.63 11.39
N VAL A 216 -2.17 10.16 10.19
CA VAL A 216 -2.98 11.37 9.94
C VAL A 216 -4.46 11.11 10.17
N GLY A 217 -4.88 9.85 9.99
CA GLY A 217 -6.26 9.42 10.09
C GLY A 217 -7.06 9.71 8.82
N PRO A 218 -8.10 8.90 8.52
CA PRO A 218 -8.88 9.04 7.29
C PRO A 218 -9.57 10.40 7.13
N LEU A 219 -10.02 11.00 8.23
CA LEU A 219 -10.81 12.24 8.22
C LEU A 219 -10.01 13.47 7.78
N LYS A 220 -8.73 13.55 8.17
CA LYS A 220 -7.85 14.66 7.78
C LYS A 220 -7.20 14.39 6.44
N PHE A 221 -6.90 13.12 6.13
CA PHE A 221 -6.34 12.75 4.84
C PHE A 221 -7.34 12.94 3.69
N LEU A 222 -8.62 12.65 3.90
CA LEU A 222 -9.69 12.78 2.90
C LEU A 222 -10.54 14.05 3.12
N SER A 223 -10.04 15.04 3.86
CA SER A 223 -10.75 16.30 4.07
C SER A 223 -10.85 17.10 2.77
N PRO A 224 -11.85 17.99 2.60
CA PRO A 224 -11.95 18.86 1.42
C PRO A 224 -10.74 19.77 1.18
N SER A 225 -9.95 20.06 2.23
CA SER A 225 -8.73 20.85 2.15
C SER A 225 -7.48 20.04 1.76
N SER A 226 -7.58 18.71 1.71
CA SER A 226 -6.47 17.82 1.37
C SER A 226 -6.31 17.65 -0.14
N MET A 227 -5.06 17.54 -0.61
CA MET A 227 -4.73 17.17 -1.99
C MET A 227 -5.31 15.82 -2.41
N TYR A 228 -5.63 14.95 -1.44
CA TYR A 228 -6.17 13.61 -1.66
C TYR A 228 -7.71 13.57 -1.70
N TYR A 229 -8.39 14.71 -1.50
CA TYR A 229 -9.84 14.78 -1.58
C TYR A 229 -10.46 14.21 -2.87
N PRO A 230 -9.87 14.41 -4.07
CA PRO A 230 -10.38 13.82 -5.30
C PRO A 230 -10.47 12.29 -5.27
N ILE A 231 -9.66 11.60 -4.46
CA ILE A 231 -9.67 10.13 -4.32
C ILE A 231 -11.04 9.64 -3.83
N VAL A 232 -11.73 10.41 -2.98
CA VAL A 232 -13.08 10.07 -2.51
C VAL A 232 -14.04 9.94 -3.70
N TRP A 233 -13.93 10.83 -4.68
CA TRP A 233 -14.75 10.82 -5.89
C TRP A 233 -14.37 9.68 -6.84
N PHE A 234 -13.12 9.24 -6.87
CA PHE A 234 -12.71 8.07 -7.66
C PHE A 234 -13.43 6.79 -7.25
N PHE A 235 -13.79 6.62 -5.97
CA PHE A 235 -14.63 5.48 -5.55
C PHE A 235 -16.02 5.52 -6.18
N PHE A 236 -16.66 6.69 -6.22
CA PHE A 236 -17.96 6.87 -6.85
C PHE A 236 -17.88 6.70 -8.37
N ILE A 237 -16.87 7.31 -8.99
CA ILE A 237 -16.63 7.19 -10.43
C ILE A 237 -16.40 5.72 -10.80
N GLY A 238 -15.58 4.99 -10.03
CA GLY A 238 -15.34 3.57 -10.26
C GLY A 238 -16.57 2.69 -10.08
N PHE A 239 -17.49 3.06 -9.18
CA PHE A 239 -18.76 2.37 -9.03
C PHE A 239 -19.74 2.67 -10.17
N VAL A 240 -19.77 3.93 -10.64
CA VAL A 240 -20.73 4.37 -11.65
C VAL A 240 -20.31 3.99 -13.07
N ILE A 241 -19.02 4.08 -13.41
CA ILE A 241 -18.51 3.86 -14.78
C ILE A 241 -18.93 2.50 -15.39
N PRO A 242 -18.91 1.37 -14.67
CA PRO A 242 -19.34 0.08 -15.24
C PRO A 242 -20.82 0.04 -15.62
N ILE A 243 -21.68 0.83 -14.96
CA ILE A 243 -23.14 0.77 -15.11
C ILE A 243 -23.58 1.19 -16.53
N PRO A 244 -23.16 2.35 -17.09
CA PRO A 244 -23.47 2.71 -18.47
C PRO A 244 -22.99 1.66 -19.48
N PHE A 245 -21.80 1.09 -19.31
CA PHE A 245 -21.26 0.08 -20.23
C PHE A 245 -22.04 -1.22 -20.18
N TYR A 246 -22.49 -1.63 -18.98
CA TYR A 246 -23.37 -2.78 -18.82
C TYR A 246 -24.73 -2.55 -19.50
N LEU A 247 -25.37 -1.41 -19.27
CA LEU A 247 -26.65 -1.07 -19.93
C LEU A 247 -26.48 -0.98 -21.46
N LEU A 248 -25.36 -0.44 -21.93
CA LEU A 248 -25.05 -0.34 -23.36
C LEU A 248 -24.80 -1.73 -23.97
N SER A 249 -24.19 -2.67 -23.24
CA SER A 249 -24.03 -4.06 -23.69
C SER A 249 -25.37 -4.81 -23.80
N LEU A 250 -26.34 -4.49 -22.95
CA LEU A 250 -27.70 -5.05 -23.03
C LEU A 250 -28.46 -4.49 -24.24
N LYS A 251 -28.27 -3.18 -24.54
CA LYS A 251 -28.94 -2.52 -25.67
C LYS A 251 -28.33 -2.88 -27.03
N PHE A 252 -27.02 -3.12 -27.08
CA PHE A 252 -26.28 -3.43 -28.31
C PHE A 252 -25.45 -4.73 -28.17
N PRO A 253 -26.10 -5.91 -28.16
CA PRO A 253 -25.44 -7.19 -27.89
C PRO A 253 -24.41 -7.62 -28.96
N ASN A 254 -24.46 -7.02 -30.16
CA ASN A 254 -23.52 -7.29 -31.25
C ASN A 254 -22.40 -6.24 -31.39
N SER A 255 -22.33 -5.25 -30.49
CA SER A 255 -21.30 -4.22 -30.52
C SER A 255 -20.04 -4.65 -29.75
N TRP A 256 -18.90 -4.02 -30.05
CA TRP A 256 -17.62 -4.17 -29.36
C TRP A 256 -17.67 -3.80 -27.87
N VAL A 257 -18.71 -3.07 -27.46
CA VAL A 257 -18.96 -2.64 -26.08
C VAL A 257 -19.01 -3.83 -25.11
N LYS A 258 -19.50 -4.99 -25.54
CA LYS A 258 -19.54 -6.20 -24.71
C LYS A 258 -18.17 -6.74 -24.32
N ASP A 259 -17.15 -6.43 -25.11
CA ASP A 259 -15.77 -6.87 -24.89
C ASP A 259 -14.99 -5.87 -24.01
N VAL A 260 -15.61 -4.73 -23.66
CA VAL A 260 -15.00 -3.70 -22.80
C VAL A 260 -15.18 -4.08 -21.34
N ASN A 261 -14.09 -4.47 -20.69
CA ASN A 261 -14.06 -4.66 -19.24
C ASN A 261 -13.53 -3.38 -18.56
N MET A 262 -14.44 -2.57 -18.02
CA MET A 262 -14.06 -1.33 -17.32
C MET A 262 -13.26 -1.59 -16.04
N ALA A 263 -13.52 -2.70 -15.34
CA ALA A 263 -12.73 -3.05 -14.16
C ALA A 263 -11.26 -3.34 -14.55
N ALA A 264 -11.05 -4.07 -15.66
CA ALA A 264 -9.71 -4.32 -16.19
C ALA A 264 -9.02 -3.02 -16.67
N PHE A 265 -9.76 -2.12 -17.32
CA PHE A 265 -9.23 -0.84 -17.75
C PHE A 265 -8.75 0.02 -16.56
N MET A 266 -9.54 0.08 -15.48
CA MET A 266 -9.20 0.86 -14.29
C MET A 266 -7.99 0.32 -13.51
N LEU A 267 -7.61 -0.95 -13.70
CA LEU A 267 -6.39 -1.51 -13.12
C LEU A 267 -5.11 -0.95 -13.77
N GLY A 268 -5.18 -0.49 -15.03
CA GLY A 268 -4.01 -0.02 -15.78
C GLY A 268 -3.30 1.19 -15.16
N GLY A 269 -4.03 2.03 -14.41
CA GLY A 269 -3.47 3.16 -13.67
C GLY A 269 -2.79 2.79 -12.35
N GLY A 270 -2.96 1.56 -11.86
CA GLY A 270 -2.46 1.11 -10.55
C GLY A 270 -0.95 1.28 -10.27
N PRO A 271 -0.04 1.20 -11.27
CA PRO A 271 1.39 1.42 -11.04
C PRO A 271 1.78 2.90 -10.87
N TYR A 272 0.86 3.85 -11.02
CA TYR A 272 1.18 5.28 -11.07
C TYR A 272 0.53 6.04 -9.91
N PRO A 273 1.31 6.84 -9.15
CA PRO A 273 2.77 6.76 -8.90
C PRO A 273 3.10 5.47 -8.13
N PRO A 274 4.24 4.77 -8.35
CA PRO A 274 5.61 5.27 -8.61
C PRO A 274 6.19 5.13 -10.04
N ALA A 275 5.48 4.52 -11.00
CA ALA A 275 6.02 4.33 -12.35
C ALA A 275 6.24 5.67 -13.11
N GLY A 276 7.38 5.82 -13.78
CA GLY A 276 7.68 6.98 -14.64
C GLY A 276 6.70 7.07 -15.81
N ALA A 277 6.33 8.28 -16.21
CA ALA A 277 5.27 8.49 -17.21
C ALA A 277 5.60 7.88 -18.59
N SER A 278 6.89 7.67 -18.87
CA SER A 278 7.43 7.03 -20.08
C SER A 278 7.03 5.55 -20.23
N ILE A 279 6.65 4.88 -19.14
CA ILE A 279 6.30 3.45 -19.14
C ILE A 279 4.92 3.21 -19.78
N MET A 280 3.94 4.11 -19.58
CA MET A 280 2.57 4.01 -20.11
C MET A 280 2.54 3.85 -21.65
N PRO A 281 3.15 4.78 -22.43
CA PRO A 281 3.19 4.66 -23.89
C PRO A 281 3.90 3.39 -24.35
N THR A 282 4.95 2.97 -23.65
CA THR A 282 5.74 1.78 -23.98
C THR A 282 4.90 0.51 -23.83
N TRP A 283 4.18 0.36 -22.71
CA TRP A 283 3.27 -0.75 -22.49
C TRP A 283 2.10 -0.76 -23.48
N ALA A 284 1.53 0.41 -23.77
CA ALA A 284 0.45 0.53 -24.75
C ALA A 284 0.93 0.14 -26.15
N PHE A 285 2.12 0.59 -26.55
CA PHE A 285 2.73 0.26 -27.84
C PHE A 285 3.04 -1.24 -27.96
N LEU A 286 3.76 -1.82 -26.98
CA LEU A 286 4.06 -3.25 -26.97
C LEU A 286 2.79 -4.10 -26.92
N GLY A 287 1.83 -3.70 -26.09
CA GLY A 287 0.51 -4.31 -26.00
C GLY A 287 -0.21 -4.32 -27.35
N PHE A 288 -0.19 -3.20 -28.08
CA PHE A 288 -0.75 -3.09 -29.42
C PHE A 288 0.00 -3.97 -30.43
N VAL A 289 1.33 -3.91 -30.48
CA VAL A 289 2.12 -4.70 -31.44
C VAL A 289 1.90 -6.20 -31.22
N PHE A 290 2.03 -6.70 -30.00
CA PHE A 290 1.93 -8.13 -29.73
C PHE A 290 0.48 -8.64 -29.72
N ASN A 291 -0.45 -7.93 -29.08
CA ASN A 291 -1.83 -8.41 -28.92
C ASN A 291 -2.77 -8.00 -30.04
N PHE A 292 -2.47 -6.94 -30.81
CA PHE A 292 -3.29 -6.52 -31.95
C PHE A 292 -2.65 -6.89 -33.29
N VAL A 293 -1.39 -6.53 -33.55
CA VAL A 293 -0.75 -6.76 -34.86
C VAL A 293 -0.31 -8.21 -35.04
N ILE A 294 0.55 -8.71 -34.15
CA ILE A 294 1.15 -10.05 -34.26
C ILE A 294 0.09 -11.13 -34.06
N LYS A 295 -0.78 -10.98 -33.06
CA LYS A 295 -1.88 -11.93 -32.82
C LYS A 295 -2.81 -12.08 -34.04
N ARG A 296 -3.09 -11.00 -34.78
CA ARG A 296 -3.95 -11.04 -35.99
C ARG A 296 -3.24 -11.60 -37.22
N ARG A 297 -1.95 -11.28 -37.42
CA ARG A 297 -1.19 -11.69 -38.62
C ARG A 297 -0.54 -13.07 -38.48
N HIS A 298 -0.08 -13.43 -37.29
CA HIS A 298 0.71 -14.63 -37.01
C HIS A 298 0.22 -15.35 -35.75
N PHE A 299 -1.09 -15.68 -35.73
CA PHE A 299 -1.72 -16.30 -34.56
C PHE A 299 -1.03 -17.60 -34.10
N GLY A 300 -0.58 -18.45 -35.03
CA GLY A 300 0.09 -19.71 -34.68
C GLY A 300 1.44 -19.53 -34.00
N TRP A 301 2.19 -18.46 -34.32
CA TRP A 301 3.41 -18.12 -33.59
C TRP A 301 3.06 -17.54 -32.22
N TRP A 302 2.09 -16.61 -32.19
CA TRP A 302 1.68 -15.93 -30.97
C TRP A 302 1.17 -16.93 -29.90
N SER A 303 0.31 -17.88 -30.28
CA SER A 303 -0.24 -18.87 -29.33
C SER A 303 0.83 -19.81 -28.75
N LYS A 304 1.88 -20.12 -29.51
CA LYS A 304 2.93 -21.06 -29.10
C LYS A 304 4.09 -20.41 -28.36
N TYR A 305 4.52 -19.21 -28.77
CA TYR A 305 5.80 -18.64 -28.32
C TYR A 305 5.69 -17.32 -27.56
N ASN A 306 4.55 -16.63 -27.58
CA ASN A 306 4.43 -15.29 -26.95
C ASN A 306 4.74 -15.32 -25.44
N TYR A 307 4.22 -16.31 -24.71
CA TYR A 307 4.49 -16.48 -23.28
C TYR A 307 5.97 -16.78 -22.99
N VAL A 308 6.58 -17.67 -23.78
CA VAL A 308 7.99 -18.03 -23.62
C VAL A 308 8.90 -16.83 -23.91
N MET A 309 8.58 -16.03 -24.93
CA MET A 309 9.29 -14.78 -25.23
C MET A 309 9.17 -13.78 -24.08
N SER A 310 7.97 -13.59 -23.53
CA SER A 310 7.77 -12.70 -22.38
C SER A 310 8.64 -13.12 -21.18
N ALA A 311 8.61 -14.41 -20.83
CA ALA A 311 9.44 -14.94 -19.74
C ALA A 311 10.94 -14.79 -20.00
N ALA A 312 11.38 -14.98 -21.25
CA ALA A 312 12.78 -14.78 -21.64
C ALA A 312 13.21 -13.30 -21.55
N LEU A 313 12.33 -12.36 -21.91
CA LEU A 313 12.59 -10.93 -21.79
C LEU A 313 12.70 -10.51 -20.32
N ASP A 314 11.81 -10.99 -19.44
CA ASP A 314 11.89 -10.69 -18.00
C ASP A 314 13.19 -11.21 -17.38
N ALA A 315 13.58 -12.44 -17.71
CA ALA A 315 14.86 -13.00 -17.30
C ALA A 315 16.05 -12.21 -17.88
N GLY A 316 15.95 -11.78 -19.15
CA GLY A 316 16.96 -10.97 -19.82
C GLY A 316 17.18 -9.61 -19.17
N VAL A 317 16.11 -8.94 -18.72
CA VAL A 317 16.19 -7.68 -17.97
C VAL A 317 16.91 -7.89 -16.64
N ALA A 318 16.61 -8.97 -15.91
CA ALA A 318 17.28 -9.29 -14.65
C ALA A 318 18.78 -9.55 -14.83
N ILE A 319 19.16 -10.32 -15.85
CA ILE A 319 20.57 -10.56 -16.19
C ILE A 319 21.26 -9.26 -16.61
N SER A 320 20.60 -8.45 -17.44
CA SER A 320 21.14 -7.16 -17.89
C SER A 320 21.37 -6.21 -16.71
N ALA A 321 20.47 -6.18 -15.73
CA ALA A 321 20.63 -5.38 -14.52
C ALA A 321 21.88 -5.79 -13.72
N LEU A 322 22.14 -7.10 -13.57
CA LEU A 322 23.37 -7.59 -12.93
C LEU A 322 24.62 -7.17 -13.70
N VAL A 323 24.61 -7.31 -15.03
CA VAL A 323 25.73 -6.90 -15.88
C VAL A 323 25.99 -5.39 -15.75
N ILE A 324 24.94 -4.57 -15.79
CA ILE A 324 25.03 -3.12 -15.62
C ILE A 324 25.58 -2.76 -14.23
N PHE A 325 25.12 -3.45 -13.19
CA PHE A 325 25.58 -3.23 -11.82
C PHE A 325 27.09 -3.46 -11.70
N PHE A 326 27.58 -4.62 -12.15
CA PHE A 326 29.00 -4.96 -12.05
C PHE A 326 29.88 -4.14 -13.01
N ALA A 327 29.38 -3.77 -14.19
CA ALA A 327 30.13 -3.00 -15.16
C ALA A 327 30.25 -1.52 -14.75
N LEU A 328 29.15 -0.91 -14.28
CA LEU A 328 29.06 0.54 -14.08
C LEU A 328 29.03 0.91 -12.59
N GLN A 329 28.01 0.45 -11.84
CA GLN A 329 27.77 0.88 -10.46
C GLN A 329 28.89 0.46 -9.51
N ASN A 330 29.38 -0.77 -9.61
CA ASN A 330 30.50 -1.25 -8.79
C ASN A 330 31.81 -0.47 -9.05
N ASN A 331 31.97 0.07 -10.25
CA ASN A 331 33.14 0.83 -10.66
C ASN A 331 32.94 2.35 -10.56
N ASN A 332 31.84 2.82 -9.99
CA ASN A 332 31.47 4.24 -9.88
C ASN A 332 31.48 5.00 -11.23
N ILE A 333 31.13 4.33 -12.33
CA ILE A 333 31.09 4.95 -13.66
C ILE A 333 29.72 5.62 -13.85
N HIS A 334 29.69 6.95 -13.91
CA HIS A 334 28.49 7.72 -14.22
C HIS A 334 28.26 7.82 -15.73
N MET A 335 27.03 7.56 -16.19
CA MET A 335 26.71 7.69 -17.61
C MET A 335 26.78 9.15 -18.08
N PRO A 336 27.32 9.41 -19.28
CA PRO A 336 27.33 10.74 -19.86
C PRO A 336 25.90 11.24 -20.13
N GLN A 337 25.76 12.55 -20.21
CA GLN A 337 24.52 13.22 -20.55
C GLN A 337 24.28 13.12 -22.07
N TRP A 338 23.10 12.68 -22.48
CA TRP A 338 22.72 12.57 -23.90
C TRP A 338 21.22 12.78 -24.08
N TRP A 339 20.76 12.76 -25.34
CA TRP A 339 19.36 13.06 -25.68
C TRP A 339 18.34 12.16 -25.00
N GLY A 340 18.71 10.96 -24.51
CA GLY A 340 17.85 10.05 -23.73
C GLY A 340 18.17 9.98 -22.23
N ASN A 341 19.19 10.69 -21.76
CA ASN A 341 19.58 10.78 -20.36
C ASN A 341 19.96 12.24 -20.05
N ASN A 342 18.93 13.05 -19.80
CA ASN A 342 19.09 14.45 -19.46
C ASN A 342 18.94 14.64 -17.95
N SER A 343 19.94 15.22 -17.32
CA SER A 343 20.00 15.50 -15.90
C SER A 343 18.85 16.39 -15.47
N SER A 344 18.35 17.27 -16.34
CA SER A 344 17.21 18.17 -16.05
C SER A 344 15.86 17.50 -16.14
N SER A 345 15.73 16.34 -16.78
CA SER A 345 14.47 15.62 -16.90
C SER A 345 14.73 14.18 -17.29
N ILE A 346 14.65 13.27 -16.32
CA ILE A 346 14.82 11.83 -16.57
C ILE A 346 13.72 11.31 -17.51
N ASP A 347 12.48 11.80 -17.35
CA ASP A 347 11.30 11.38 -18.12
C ASP A 347 10.96 12.29 -19.32
N GLN A 348 11.72 13.37 -19.56
CA GLN A 348 11.48 14.40 -20.59
C GLN A 348 10.07 15.01 -20.58
N CYS A 349 9.32 14.83 -19.48
CA CYS A 349 7.96 15.32 -19.33
C CYS A 349 7.96 16.50 -18.37
N PRO A 350 7.71 17.74 -18.84
CA PRO A 350 7.78 18.95 -18.00
C PRO A 350 6.83 18.99 -16.80
N ARG A 351 5.84 18.09 -16.75
CA ARG A 351 4.82 18.01 -15.70
C ARG A 351 5.02 16.85 -14.73
N VAL A 352 6.00 15.97 -14.97
CA VAL A 352 6.28 14.82 -14.10
C VAL A 352 7.41 15.21 -13.19
N THR A 353 7.08 15.64 -11.98
CA THR A 353 8.08 16.14 -11.03
C THR A 353 8.65 15.03 -10.15
N GLN A 354 7.86 13.99 -9.86
CA GLN A 354 8.22 12.92 -8.91
C GLN A 354 8.77 11.68 -9.61
N ASN A 355 9.91 11.19 -9.12
CA ASN A 355 10.50 9.91 -9.54
C ASN A 355 9.87 8.71 -8.82
N TRP A 356 10.37 7.49 -9.10
CA TRP A 356 9.92 6.23 -8.49
C TRP A 356 9.98 6.20 -6.95
N ALA A 357 10.83 7.02 -6.34
CA ALA A 357 10.94 7.14 -4.88
C ALA A 357 10.04 8.23 -4.29
N GLY A 358 9.26 8.95 -5.11
CA GLY A 358 8.43 10.07 -4.69
C GLY A 358 9.19 11.40 -4.56
N HIS A 359 10.49 11.43 -4.91
CA HIS A 359 11.31 12.63 -4.86
C HIS A 359 11.02 13.54 -6.04
N ASP A 360 10.78 14.83 -5.76
CA ASP A 360 10.69 15.87 -6.78
C ASP A 360 12.08 16.19 -7.33
N THR A 361 12.40 15.62 -8.50
CA THR A 361 13.68 15.79 -9.18
C THR A 361 13.97 17.22 -9.64
N TYR A 362 12.96 18.10 -9.64
CA TYR A 362 13.08 19.49 -10.08
C TYR A 362 13.19 20.46 -8.90
N ALA A 363 12.60 20.14 -7.75
CA ALA A 363 12.71 20.95 -6.54
C ALA A 363 14.17 21.09 -6.06
N GLU A 364 14.96 20.01 -6.12
CA GLU A 364 16.39 20.04 -5.79
C GLU A 364 17.22 20.91 -6.73
N LYS A 365 16.88 20.96 -8.03
CA LYS A 365 17.59 21.83 -8.98
C LYS A 365 17.31 23.30 -8.76
N ALA A 366 16.10 23.64 -8.32
CA ALA A 366 15.76 25.00 -7.91
C ALA A 366 16.51 25.37 -6.62
N ALA A 367 16.66 24.44 -5.67
CA ALA A 367 17.40 24.65 -4.44
C ALA A 367 18.93 24.68 -4.62
N ALA A 368 19.48 23.91 -5.57
CA ALA A 368 20.91 23.91 -5.90
C ALA A 368 21.32 25.08 -6.83
N ALA A 369 20.35 25.81 -7.37
CA ALA A 369 20.55 27.01 -8.19
C ALA A 369 20.41 28.32 -7.38
N GLN A 370 20.12 28.23 -6.09
CA GLN A 370 20.15 29.31 -5.10
C GLN A 370 21.33 29.09 -4.16
#